data_AF-A0A0D1KWT7-F1
#
_entry.id   AF-A0A0D1KWT7-F1
#
_cell.length_a   1.000
_cell.length_b   1.000
_cell.length_c   1.000
_cell.angle_alpha   90.00
_cell.angle_beta   90.00
_cell.angle_gamma   90.00
#
_symmetry.space_group_name_H-M   'P 1'
#
loop_
_entity.id
_entity.type
_entity.pdbx_description
1 polymer ?
#
loop_
_entity_poly.entity_id
_entity_poly.type
_entity_poly.pdbx_seq_one_letter_code
_entity_poly.pdbx_strand_id
1 'polypeptide(L)'
;MSFYVLRNPDLDRELINDYAPYSSSISIFEYHIAPNGYIANQLNDAAAIETTWQRRVTPLATITNLTSGGFSTEIVHQVLNNPTARTNLVNNIYDLVSRRGYGGVTIDFEQVSAADRDFSLGFYAS
;
A
#
# COMPACT_ATOMS: atom_id res chain seq x y z
N MET A 1 -0.10 -2.29 -14.57
CA MET A 1 -0.29 -2.26 -13.11
C MET A 1 -1.64 -2.89 -12.83
N SER A 2 -1.65 -3.95 -12.02
CA SER A 2 -2.85 -4.69 -11.64
C SER A 2 -3.00 -4.66 -10.12
N PHE A 3 -4.23 -4.54 -9.62
CA PHE A 3 -4.53 -4.64 -8.18
C PHE A 3 -4.85 -6.09 -7.82
N TYR A 4 -4.29 -6.57 -6.72
CA TYR A 4 -4.41 -7.96 -6.28
C TYR A 4 -4.80 -8.05 -4.80
N VAL A 5 -5.91 -8.73 -4.48
CA VAL A 5 -6.31 -9.00 -3.09
C VAL A 5 -5.84 -10.39 -2.68
N LEU A 6 -5.09 -10.47 -1.58
CA LEU A 6 -4.59 -11.73 -1.03
C LEU A 6 -5.71 -12.67 -0.60
N ARG A 7 -5.50 -13.97 -0.81
CA ARG A 7 -6.43 -15.03 -0.41
C ARG A 7 -5.71 -16.06 0.45
N ASN A 8 -4.91 -16.90 -0.20
CA ASN A 8 -4.05 -17.88 0.44
C ASN A 8 -2.85 -18.16 -0.48
N PRO A 9 -1.73 -18.66 0.06
CA PRO A 9 -0.48 -18.76 -0.68
C PRO A 9 -0.57 -19.49 -2.04
N ASP A 10 -1.41 -20.52 -2.16
CA ASP A 10 -1.49 -21.31 -3.39
C ASP A 10 -2.33 -20.61 -4.45
N LEU A 11 -3.47 -20.02 -4.07
CA LEU A 11 -4.28 -19.20 -4.96
C LEU A 11 -3.57 -17.90 -5.35
N ASP A 12 -2.78 -17.33 -4.44
CA ASP A 12 -1.98 -16.14 -4.72
C ASP A 12 -0.94 -16.43 -5.81
N ARG A 13 -0.26 -17.58 -5.71
CA ARG A 13 0.71 -18.05 -6.70
C ARG A 13 0.07 -18.24 -8.07
N GLU A 14 -1.04 -18.98 -8.10
CA GLU A 14 -1.76 -19.28 -9.34
C GLU A 14 -2.16 -17.98 -10.04
N LEU A 15 -2.81 -17.07 -9.31
CA LEU A 15 -3.27 -15.83 -9.90
C LEU A 15 -2.11 -14.96 -10.39
N ILE A 16 -1.04 -14.81 -9.62
CA ILE A 16 0.13 -14.03 -10.05
C ILE A 16 0.75 -14.63 -11.31
N ASN A 17 0.82 -15.96 -11.42
CA ASN A 17 1.35 -16.61 -12.62
C ASN A 17 0.54 -16.29 -13.88
N ASP A 18 -0.78 -16.18 -13.75
CA ASP A 18 -1.67 -15.87 -14.87
C ASP A 18 -1.56 -14.41 -15.32
N TYR A 19 -1.40 -13.47 -14.38
CA TYR A 19 -1.38 -12.04 -14.70
C TYR A 19 0.01 -11.44 -14.90
N ALA A 20 1.06 -12.03 -14.34
CA ALA A 20 2.42 -11.51 -14.42
C ALA A 20 2.92 -11.27 -15.88
N PRO A 21 2.61 -12.12 -16.88
CA PRO A 21 3.02 -11.87 -18.26
C PRO A 21 2.50 -10.56 -18.87
N TYR A 22 1.45 -9.97 -18.27
CA TYR A 22 0.77 -8.78 -18.79
C TYR A 22 1.04 -7.50 -17.98
N SER A 23 1.89 -7.54 -16.95
CA SER A 23 2.14 -6.38 -16.11
C SER A 23 3.60 -6.24 -15.68
N SER A 24 4.11 -5.00 -15.67
CA SER A 24 5.44 -4.66 -15.14
C SER A 24 5.47 -4.58 -13.60
N SER A 25 4.31 -4.41 -12.98
CA SER A 25 4.14 -4.37 -11.52
C SER A 25 2.79 -4.93 -11.08
N ILE A 26 2.74 -5.49 -9.87
CA ILE A 26 1.51 -5.97 -9.22
C ILE A 26 1.39 -5.26 -7.87
N SER A 27 0.28 -4.58 -7.65
CA SER A 27 -0.01 -3.87 -6.40
C SER A 27 -0.88 -4.75 -5.50
N ILE A 28 -0.30 -5.18 -4.38
CA ILE A 28 -0.91 -6.11 -3.42
C ILE A 28 -1.73 -5.30 -2.41
N PHE A 29 -3.03 -5.57 -2.40
CA PHE A 29 -4.08 -4.90 -1.66
C PHE A 29 -4.38 -5.66 -0.34
N GLU A 30 -4.41 -5.02 0.82
CA GLU A 30 -3.95 -3.66 1.13
C GLU A 30 -3.47 -3.54 2.57
N TYR A 31 -2.66 -2.50 2.81
CA TYR A 31 -2.27 -2.04 4.12
C TYR A 31 -2.95 -0.70 4.43
N HIS A 32 -3.77 -0.61 5.48
CA HIS A 32 -4.45 0.64 5.80
C HIS A 32 -3.77 1.39 6.95
N ILE A 33 -3.83 2.71 6.87
CA ILE A 33 -3.21 3.61 7.84
C ILE A 33 -4.13 3.86 9.05
N ALA A 34 -3.51 4.14 10.20
CA ALA A 34 -4.14 4.70 11.38
C ALA A 34 -3.93 6.22 11.46
N PRO A 35 -4.77 6.97 12.20
CA PRO A 35 -4.64 8.43 12.42
C PRO A 35 -3.25 8.94 12.83
N ASN A 36 -2.48 8.11 13.52
CA ASN A 36 -1.14 8.44 14.02
C ASN A 36 -0.01 8.15 13.00
N GLY A 37 -0.34 7.74 11.78
CA GLY A 37 0.60 7.41 10.72
C GLY A 37 1.20 6.01 10.80
N TYR A 38 0.64 5.11 11.62
CA TYR A 38 1.05 3.70 11.63
C TYR A 38 0.25 2.90 10.60
N ILE A 39 0.82 1.78 10.15
CA ILE A 39 0.09 0.75 9.40
C ILE A 39 -0.67 -0.12 10.41
N ALA A 40 -1.99 -0.23 10.27
CA ALA A 40 -2.87 -0.81 11.28
C ALA A 40 -3.07 -2.33 11.14
N ASN A 41 -2.65 -2.92 10.03
CA ASN A 41 -2.84 -4.33 9.74
C ASN A 41 -1.55 -5.03 9.28
N GLN A 42 -1.63 -6.36 9.17
CA GLN A 42 -0.60 -7.20 8.59
C GLN A 42 -1.23 -8.12 7.55
N LEU A 43 -0.46 -8.48 6.53
CA LEU A 43 -0.88 -9.39 5.48
C LEU A 43 -0.04 -10.67 5.49
N ASN A 44 -0.63 -11.77 5.02
CA ASN A 44 0.10 -13.00 4.70
C ASN A 44 0.58 -12.94 3.23
N ASP A 45 1.51 -12.03 2.95
CA ASP A 45 1.87 -11.60 1.60
C ASP A 45 3.17 -12.24 1.05
N ALA A 46 3.90 -12.98 1.87
CA ALA A 46 5.21 -13.53 1.52
C ALA A 46 5.20 -14.34 0.22
N ALA A 47 4.22 -15.23 0.06
CA ALA A 47 4.07 -16.04 -1.14
C ALA A 47 3.79 -15.20 -2.39
N ALA A 48 2.95 -14.17 -2.25
CA ALA A 48 2.64 -13.26 -3.34
C ALA A 48 3.86 -12.43 -3.77
N ILE A 49 4.59 -11.86 -2.79
CA ILE A 49 5.80 -11.07 -3.04
C ILE A 49 6.85 -11.93 -3.76
N GLU A 50 7.14 -13.12 -3.24
CA GLU A 50 8.14 -14.03 -3.79
C GLU A 50 7.80 -14.41 -5.24
N THR A 51 6.55 -14.81 -5.48
CA THR A 51 6.11 -15.27 -6.80
C THR A 51 6.15 -14.14 -7.82
N THR A 52 5.78 -12.92 -7.41
CA THR A 52 5.83 -11.74 -8.27
C THR A 52 7.26 -11.47 -8.74
N TRP A 53 8.23 -11.53 -7.82
CA TRP A 53 9.65 -11.40 -8.17
C TRP A 53 10.16 -12.53 -9.07
N GLN A 54 9.77 -13.79 -8.80
CA GLN A 54 10.14 -14.94 -9.63
C GLN A 54 9.66 -14.79 -11.08
N ARG A 55 8.55 -14.08 -11.29
CA ARG A 55 8.02 -13.74 -12.62
C ARG A 55 8.62 -12.47 -13.23
N ARG A 56 9.65 -11.88 -12.60
CA ARG A 56 10.31 -10.64 -13.03
C ARG A 56 9.36 -9.45 -13.09
N VAL A 57 8.38 -9.44 -12.20
CA VAL A 57 7.42 -8.35 -12.00
C VAL A 57 7.73 -7.71 -10.66
N THR A 58 7.50 -6.40 -10.53
CA THR A 58 7.73 -5.68 -9.27
C THR A 58 6.51 -5.76 -8.35
N PRO A 59 6.59 -6.37 -7.16
CA PRO A 59 5.52 -6.31 -6.17
C PRO A 59 5.51 -4.94 -5.48
N LEU A 60 4.35 -4.30 -5.42
CA LEU A 60 4.12 -3.02 -4.75
C LEU A 60 3.14 -3.21 -3.60
N ALA A 61 3.41 -2.63 -2.43
CA ALA A 61 2.45 -2.63 -1.32
C ALA A 61 1.44 -1.49 -1.52
N THR A 62 0.15 -1.81 -1.55
CA THR A 62 -0.89 -0.77 -1.64
C THR A 62 -1.22 -0.25 -0.24
N ILE A 63 -1.04 1.06 -0.04
CA ILE A 63 -1.30 1.76 1.22
C ILE A 63 -2.59 2.57 1.09
N THR A 64 -3.59 2.32 1.92
CA THR A 64 -4.92 2.94 1.80
C THR A 64 -5.36 3.67 3.08
N ASN A 65 -6.45 4.43 2.97
CA ASN A 65 -7.21 4.96 4.09
C ASN A 65 -8.55 4.22 4.30
N LEU A 66 -8.57 2.91 4.00
CA LEU A 66 -9.75 2.09 4.20
C LEU A 66 -10.03 1.81 5.69
N THR A 67 -11.31 1.71 5.98
CA THR A 67 -11.87 1.25 7.26
C THR A 67 -12.97 0.23 6.98
N SER A 68 -13.57 -0.35 8.01
CA SER A 68 -14.74 -1.22 7.87
C SER A 68 -15.94 -0.52 7.21
N GLY A 69 -16.00 0.83 7.25
CA GLY A 69 -17.05 1.64 6.63
C GLY A 69 -16.71 2.12 5.21
N GLY A 70 -15.58 1.70 4.65
CA GLY A 70 -15.02 2.24 3.40
C GLY A 70 -13.91 3.26 3.63
N PHE A 71 -13.58 4.03 2.59
CA PHE A 71 -12.53 5.04 2.65
C PHE A 71 -12.87 6.17 3.63
N SER A 72 -11.90 6.55 4.46
CA SER A 72 -12.08 7.58 5.48
C SER A 72 -11.33 8.86 5.12
N THR A 73 -12.07 9.90 4.73
CA THR A 73 -11.53 11.26 4.57
C THR A 73 -10.88 11.77 5.86
N GLU A 74 -11.48 11.47 7.02
CA GLU A 74 -11.00 11.94 8.32
C GLU A 74 -9.61 11.38 8.66
N ILE A 75 -9.36 10.09 8.39
CA ILE A 75 -8.04 9.49 8.65
C ILE A 75 -6.96 10.15 7.78
N VAL A 76 -7.25 10.35 6.48
CA VAL A 76 -6.31 11.04 5.60
C VAL A 76 -6.06 12.47 6.07
N HIS A 77 -7.13 13.18 6.42
CA HIS A 77 -7.03 14.55 6.93
C HIS A 77 -6.12 14.63 8.17
N GLN A 78 -6.34 13.74 9.15
CA GLN A 78 -5.55 13.68 10.38
C GLN A 78 -4.08 13.37 10.11
N VAL A 79 -3.79 12.43 9.21
CA VAL A 79 -2.41 12.07 8.89
C VAL A 79 -1.73 13.18 8.07
N LEU A 80 -2.38 13.70 7.03
CA LEU A 80 -1.78 14.73 6.16
C LEU A 80 -1.60 16.08 6.85
N ASN A 81 -2.43 16.44 7.84
CA ASN A 81 -2.28 17.71 8.57
C ASN A 81 -1.37 17.63 9.80
N ASN A 82 -0.92 16.44 10.18
CA ASN A 82 -0.04 16.25 11.34
C ASN A 82 1.39 15.86 10.89
N PRO A 83 2.41 16.75 11.04
CA PRO A 83 3.79 16.46 10.65
C PRO A 83 4.38 15.21 11.29
N THR A 84 4.03 14.93 12.54
CA THR A 84 4.46 13.72 13.24
C THR A 84 3.82 12.48 12.62
N ALA A 85 2.52 12.51 12.33
CA ALA A 85 1.84 11.39 11.67
C ALA A 85 2.39 11.14 10.25
N ARG A 86 2.67 12.18 9.46
CA ARG A 86 3.32 12.04 8.15
C ARG A 86 4.69 11.37 8.26
N THR A 87 5.52 11.83 9.20
CA THR A 87 6.85 11.26 9.43
C THR A 87 6.76 9.79 9.85
N ASN A 88 5.83 9.47 10.75
CA ASN A 88 5.56 8.08 11.13
C ASN A 88 5.16 7.25 9.93
N LEU A 89 4.28 7.76 9.06
CA LEU A 89 3.81 7.03 7.89
C LEU A 89 4.93 6.73 6.91
N VAL A 90 5.76 7.72 6.57
CA VAL A 90 6.93 7.53 5.69
C VAL A 90 7.86 6.44 6.25
N ASN A 91 8.18 6.52 7.55
CA ASN A 91 9.05 5.54 8.20
C ASN A 91 8.44 4.13 8.22
N ASN A 92 7.14 4.02 8.54
CA ASN A 92 6.46 2.72 8.56
C ASN A 92 6.35 2.11 7.16
N ILE A 93 6.12 2.92 6.12
CA ILE A 93 6.13 2.46 4.73
C ILE A 93 7.53 1.96 4.34
N TYR A 94 8.57 2.72 4.65
CA TYR A 94 9.95 2.32 4.35
C TYR A 94 10.31 0.99 5.05
N ASP A 95 9.97 0.87 6.33
CA ASP A 95 10.17 -0.35 7.11
C ASP A 95 9.38 -1.53 6.53
N LEU A 96 8.12 -1.31 6.13
CA LEU A 96 7.28 -2.34 5.51
C LEU A 96 7.94 -2.87 4.23
N VAL A 97 8.30 -1.97 3.30
CA VAL A 97 8.89 -2.33 2.01
C VAL A 97 10.20 -3.08 2.22
N SER A 98 11.09 -2.54 3.05
CA SER A 98 12.42 -3.09 3.29
C SER A 98 12.37 -4.44 3.98
N ARG A 99 11.50 -4.62 4.98
CA ARG A 99 11.42 -5.87 5.75
C ARG A 99 10.67 -6.98 5.01
N ARG A 100 9.65 -6.64 4.24
CA ARG A 100 8.83 -7.64 3.52
C ARG A 100 9.37 -7.97 2.13
N GLY A 101 10.27 -7.14 1.59
CA GLY A 101 10.87 -7.36 0.27
C GLY A 101 10.00 -6.87 -0.89
N TYR A 102 9.16 -5.85 -0.66
CA TYR A 102 8.47 -5.16 -1.75
C TYR A 102 9.46 -4.36 -2.60
N GLY A 103 9.14 -4.13 -3.87
CA GLY A 103 9.90 -3.26 -4.75
C GLY A 103 9.48 -1.78 -4.70
N GLY A 104 8.44 -1.46 -3.92
CA GLY A 104 7.92 -0.12 -3.76
C GLY A 104 6.52 -0.10 -3.16
N VAL A 105 5.85 1.04 -3.25
CA VAL A 105 4.47 1.22 -2.77
C VAL A 105 3.58 1.83 -3.83
N THR A 106 2.28 1.56 -3.72
CA THR A 106 1.20 2.32 -4.34
C THR A 106 0.45 3.02 -3.22
N ILE A 107 0.34 4.35 -3.26
CA ILE A 107 -0.51 5.09 -2.33
C ILE A 107 -1.88 5.25 -2.97
N ASP A 108 -2.90 4.76 -2.28
CA ASP A 108 -4.29 4.75 -2.73
C ASP A 108 -5.17 5.42 -1.66
N PHE A 109 -4.95 6.73 -1.50
CA PHE A 109 -5.76 7.56 -0.63
C PHE A 109 -6.94 8.13 -1.41
N GLU A 110 -8.14 7.69 -1.07
CA GLU A 110 -9.38 8.18 -1.67
C GLU A 110 -10.10 9.18 -0.77
N GLN A 111 -10.96 9.99 -1.40
CA GLN A 111 -11.77 11.02 -0.73
C GLN A 111 -10.92 12.05 0.04
N VAL A 112 -9.71 12.33 -0.46
CA VAL A 112 -8.84 13.41 0.06
C VAL A 112 -9.55 14.74 -0.15
N SER A 113 -9.74 15.50 0.94
CA SER A 113 -10.45 16.78 0.87
C SER A 113 -9.69 17.76 -0.03
N ALA A 114 -10.42 18.71 -0.64
CA ALA A 114 -9.79 19.72 -1.49
C ALA A 114 -8.74 20.57 -0.73
N ALA A 115 -8.94 20.78 0.58
CA ALA A 115 -8.02 21.49 1.45
C ALA A 115 -6.71 20.73 1.70
N ASP A 116 -6.72 19.41 1.58
CA ASP A 116 -5.55 18.55 1.86
C ASP A 116 -4.69 18.26 0.62
N ARG A 117 -5.08 18.79 -0.55
CA ARG A 117 -4.37 18.53 -1.82
C ARG A 117 -2.93 19.03 -1.81
N ASP A 118 -2.66 20.20 -1.24
CA ASP A 118 -1.30 20.74 -1.18
C ASP A 118 -0.39 19.92 -0.24
N PHE A 119 -0.96 19.40 0.85
CA PHE A 119 -0.25 18.50 1.75
C PHE A 119 0.02 17.12 1.12
N SER A 120 -0.91 16.62 0.30
CA SER A 120 -0.73 15.37 -0.43
C SER A 120 0.46 15.45 -1.40
N LEU A 121 0.61 16.59 -2.11
CA LEU A 121 1.74 16.80 -3.02
C LEU A 121 3.08 16.83 -2.29
N GLY A 122 3.14 17.45 -1.10
CA GLY A 122 4.33 17.44 -0.25
C GLY A 122 4.70 16.04 0.25
N PHE A 123 3.70 15.21 0.56
CA PHE A 123 3.91 13.82 0.99
C PHE A 123 4.46 12.93 -0.13
N TYR A 124 4.03 13.11 -1.39
CA TYR A 124 4.57 12.35 -2.52
C TYR A 124 5.99 12.78 -2.92
N ALA A 125 6.47 13.93 -2.46
CA ALA A 125 7.79 14.47 -2.77
C ALA A 125 8.85 14.20 -1.70
N SER A 126 8.45 13.66 -0.54
CA SER A 126 9.31 13.32 0.61
C SER A 126 9.69 11.86 0.63
#